data_AF-A0A9D8TDX9-F1
#
_entry.id   AF-A0A9D8TDX9-F1
#
_cell.length_a   1.000
_cell.length_b   1.000
_cell.length_c   1.000
_cell.angle_alpha   90.00
_cell.angle_beta   90.00
_cell.angle_gamma   90.00
#
_symmetry.space_group_name_H-M   'P 1'
#
loop_
_entity.id
_entity.type
_entity.pdbx_description
1 polymer ?
#
loop_
_entity_poly.entity_id
_entity_poly.type
_entity_poly.pdbx_seq_one_letter_code
_entity_poly.pdbx_strand_id
1 'polypeptide(L)'
;MPTASSNNGCTSIAGGDFPLVTDRVLIKTGNLKAGTVLGSYGVSAGTKAKKSVTFSGTPVATKKVTVAVDGLEVEYTIASTTLNTEVAAIASAINDADSPLKGKFTATTSSAKLLIECDTKGREGNSMEIVVTVGDSGLTAGTVTEEVYGVGEGEELFQIVDSDSATSSLQNPVAVLLEDADASSDVVAAVAAFRGEFVGSKLIFDTGDSLSTFKLKLRKAGLYPKAAV
;
A
#
# COMPACT_ATOMS: atom_id res chain seq x y z
N MET A 1 52.64 -9.62 -3.49
CA MET A 1 51.77 -10.39 -4.39
C MET A 1 50.42 -9.70 -4.41
N PRO A 2 49.93 -9.17 -5.54
CA PRO A 2 48.59 -8.61 -5.59
C PRO A 2 47.59 -9.78 -5.55
N THR A 3 46.72 -9.77 -4.54
CA THR A 3 45.58 -10.67 -4.42
C THR A 3 44.65 -10.42 -5.61
N ALA A 4 44.40 -11.47 -6.39
CA ALA A 4 43.43 -11.45 -7.47
C ALA A 4 42.08 -10.99 -6.90
N SER A 5 41.58 -9.86 -7.43
CA SER A 5 40.20 -9.45 -7.25
C SER A 5 39.32 -10.60 -7.75
N SER A 6 38.63 -11.26 -6.83
CA SER A 6 37.56 -12.18 -7.16
C SER A 6 36.57 -11.41 -8.02
N ASN A 7 36.57 -11.67 -9.32
CA ASN A 7 35.43 -11.39 -10.18
C ASN A 7 34.29 -12.26 -9.68
N ASN A 8 33.61 -11.80 -8.62
CA ASN A 8 32.27 -12.23 -8.32
C ASN A 8 31.52 -12.09 -9.63
N GLY A 9 31.07 -13.23 -10.15
CA GLY A 9 30.44 -13.38 -11.46
C GLY A 9 29.22 -12.47 -11.56
N CYS A 10 29.48 -11.20 -11.82
CA CYS A 10 28.50 -10.23 -12.19
C CYS A 10 28.15 -10.63 -13.62
N THR A 11 27.22 -11.57 -13.73
CA THR A 11 26.31 -11.69 -14.86
C THR A 11 25.48 -10.40 -14.88
N SER A 12 26.15 -9.25 -15.02
CA SER A 12 25.55 -7.95 -14.93
C SER A 12 24.60 -7.85 -16.08
N ILE A 13 23.32 -7.67 -15.77
CA ILE A 13 22.34 -7.36 -16.80
C ILE A 13 22.66 -6.03 -17.50
N ALA A 14 23.42 -5.16 -16.83
CA ALA A 14 24.03 -3.97 -17.41
C ALA A 14 24.87 -4.34 -18.64
N GLY A 15 24.54 -3.74 -19.78
CA GLY A 15 25.15 -3.99 -21.09
C GLY A 15 26.18 -2.94 -21.51
N GLY A 16 26.58 -2.03 -20.62
CA GLY A 16 27.57 -0.99 -20.91
C GLY A 16 27.70 0.05 -19.79
N ASP A 17 28.37 1.16 -20.11
CA ASP A 17 28.77 2.20 -19.14
C ASP A 17 27.67 3.25 -18.89
N PHE A 18 26.50 3.09 -19.48
CA PHE A 18 25.41 4.04 -19.28
C PHE A 18 24.93 4.01 -17.82
N PRO A 19 24.80 5.17 -17.15
CA PRO A 19 24.39 5.20 -15.75
C PRO A 19 23.04 4.50 -15.54
N LEU A 20 22.99 3.64 -14.53
CA LEU A 20 21.74 3.05 -14.07
C LEU A 20 21.03 4.04 -13.14
N VAL A 21 19.78 4.33 -13.44
CA VAL A 21 18.88 5.02 -12.50
C VAL A 21 18.01 3.94 -11.87
N THR A 22 18.20 3.69 -10.58
CA THR A 22 17.52 2.60 -9.86
C THR A 22 16.62 3.14 -8.76
N ASP A 23 15.50 2.46 -8.53
CA ASP A 23 14.63 2.69 -7.37
C ASP A 23 13.98 1.37 -6.94
N ARG A 24 13.35 1.36 -5.76
CA ARG A 24 12.52 0.27 -5.30
C ARG A 24 11.13 0.34 -5.93
N VAL A 25 10.63 -0.80 -6.38
CA VAL A 25 9.29 -0.96 -6.97
C VAL A 25 8.51 -2.02 -6.22
N LEU A 26 7.19 -1.89 -6.22
CA LEU A 26 6.27 -2.87 -5.63
C LEU A 26 5.79 -3.85 -6.72
N ILE A 27 6.19 -5.11 -6.61
CA ILE A 27 5.80 -6.19 -7.53
C ILE A 27 4.50 -6.82 -7.01
N LYS A 28 3.46 -6.86 -7.85
CA LYS A 28 2.14 -7.34 -7.42
C LYS A 28 1.95 -8.86 -7.55
N THR A 29 2.54 -9.48 -8.56
CA THR A 29 2.27 -10.89 -8.87
C THR A 29 3.42 -11.57 -9.60
N GLY A 30 3.52 -12.89 -9.41
CA GLY A 30 4.48 -13.76 -10.08
C GLY A 30 5.81 -13.94 -9.35
N ASN A 31 6.57 -14.96 -9.77
CA ASN A 31 7.95 -15.17 -9.37
C ASN A 31 8.85 -14.65 -10.50
N LEU A 32 9.22 -13.38 -10.40
CA LEU A 32 9.96 -12.66 -11.43
C LEU A 32 11.46 -12.80 -11.20
N LYS A 33 12.21 -12.94 -12.29
CA LYS A 33 13.67 -13.06 -12.26
C LYS A 33 14.33 -11.74 -12.62
N ALA A 34 15.56 -11.54 -12.14
CA ALA A 34 16.38 -10.43 -12.58
C ALA A 34 16.43 -10.38 -14.12
N GLY A 35 16.13 -9.22 -14.69
CA GLY A 35 15.99 -8.98 -16.12
C GLY A 35 14.59 -9.04 -16.69
N THR A 36 13.60 -9.34 -15.86
CA THR A 36 12.20 -9.13 -16.23
C THR A 36 11.97 -7.66 -16.59
N VAL A 37 11.43 -7.43 -17.79
CA VAL A 37 10.97 -6.12 -18.22
C VAL A 37 9.60 -5.86 -17.63
N LEU A 38 9.46 -4.72 -16.94
CA LEU A 38 8.27 -4.39 -16.18
C LEU A 38 7.44 -3.31 -16.88
N GLY A 39 6.12 -3.48 -16.86
CA GLY A 39 5.15 -2.40 -17.02
C GLY A 39 4.68 -1.92 -15.64
N SER A 40 4.17 -0.69 -15.56
CA SER A 40 3.50 -0.20 -14.35
C SER A 40 2.01 0.03 -14.58
N TYR A 41 1.25 -0.01 -13.50
CA TYR A 41 -0.13 0.41 -13.46
C TYR A 41 -0.44 1.02 -12.10
N GLY A 42 -1.20 2.11 -12.12
CA GLY A 42 -1.74 2.66 -10.90
C GLY A 42 -2.92 1.81 -10.47
N VAL A 43 -2.89 1.31 -9.23
CA VAL A 43 -4.15 0.94 -8.60
C VAL A 43 -4.82 2.21 -8.11
N SER A 44 -6.12 2.35 -8.42
CA SER A 44 -6.89 3.42 -7.80
C SER A 44 -6.75 3.28 -6.29
N ALA A 45 -6.45 4.38 -5.65
CA ALA A 45 -6.22 4.44 -4.23
C ALA A 45 -7.44 4.12 -3.35
N GLY A 46 -8.56 3.77 -3.97
CA GLY A 46 -9.85 3.82 -3.33
C GLY A 46 -10.24 5.25 -2.92
N THR A 47 -11.31 5.34 -2.14
CA THR A 47 -11.80 6.58 -1.55
C THR A 47 -11.42 6.62 -0.08
N LYS A 48 -10.90 7.73 0.45
CA LYS A 48 -10.75 7.91 1.88
C LYS A 48 -12.13 8.16 2.50
N ALA A 49 -12.44 7.47 3.59
CA ALA A 49 -13.70 7.65 4.29
C ALA A 49 -13.48 7.95 5.78
N LYS A 50 -14.34 8.80 6.33
CA LYS A 50 -14.43 9.09 7.75
C LYS A 50 -15.67 8.42 8.27
N LYS A 51 -15.49 7.49 9.18
CA LYS A 51 -16.59 6.97 9.97
C LYS A 51 -16.73 7.79 11.22
N SER A 52 -17.95 8.01 11.66
CA SER A 52 -18.18 8.73 12.90
C SER A 52 -19.35 8.22 13.68
N VAL A 53 -19.19 8.26 15.00
CA VAL A 53 -20.24 7.96 15.96
C VAL A 53 -20.40 9.16 16.88
N THR A 54 -21.64 9.58 17.09
CA THR A 54 -21.97 10.63 18.06
C THR A 54 -22.44 9.96 19.34
N PHE A 55 -21.90 10.36 20.47
CA PHE A 55 -22.40 9.93 21.77
C PHE A 55 -23.41 10.94 22.30
N SER A 56 -24.41 10.46 23.04
CA SER A 56 -25.41 11.29 23.71
C SER A 56 -25.80 10.71 25.07
N GLY A 57 -26.40 11.52 25.93
CA GLY A 57 -26.78 11.14 27.29
C GLY A 57 -25.88 11.76 28.36
N THR A 58 -26.04 11.29 29.58
CA THR A 58 -25.25 11.75 30.74
C THR A 58 -24.30 10.63 31.15
N PRO A 59 -22.98 10.78 30.96
CA PRO A 59 -22.03 9.79 31.43
C PRO A 59 -22.17 9.58 32.94
N VAL A 60 -22.24 8.33 33.34
CA VAL A 60 -22.13 7.92 34.74
C VAL A 60 -20.72 7.37 34.91
N ALA A 61 -20.01 7.79 35.96
CA ALA A 61 -18.64 7.31 36.21
C ALA A 61 -18.61 5.77 36.37
N THR A 62 -17.46 5.16 36.05
CA THR A 62 -17.18 3.71 36.21
C THR A 62 -17.86 2.79 35.19
N LYS A 63 -18.09 3.28 33.97
CA LYS A 63 -18.82 2.55 32.91
C LYS A 63 -17.93 2.16 31.74
N LYS A 64 -18.37 1.21 30.91
CA LYS A 64 -17.58 0.61 29.83
C LYS A 64 -18.13 0.98 28.46
N VAL A 65 -17.25 1.43 27.57
CA VAL A 65 -17.50 1.58 26.13
C VAL A 65 -16.61 0.59 25.42
N THR A 66 -17.19 -0.27 24.59
CA THR A 66 -16.42 -1.18 23.74
C THR A 66 -16.40 -0.60 22.33
N VAL A 67 -15.21 -0.44 21.77
CA VAL A 67 -15.00 -0.07 20.37
C VAL A 67 -14.42 -1.29 19.67
N ALA A 68 -15.13 -1.78 18.65
CA ALA A 68 -14.66 -2.84 17.79
C ALA A 68 -14.30 -2.28 16.40
N VAL A 69 -13.14 -2.68 15.88
CA VAL A 69 -12.72 -2.43 14.50
C VAL A 69 -12.29 -3.74 13.87
N ASP A 70 -12.97 -4.16 12.81
CA ASP A 70 -12.66 -5.40 12.08
C ASP A 70 -12.57 -6.63 12.99
N GLY A 71 -13.48 -6.70 13.98
CA GLY A 71 -13.54 -7.79 14.95
C GLY A 71 -12.51 -7.71 16.08
N LEU A 72 -11.59 -6.74 16.08
CA LEU A 72 -10.74 -6.45 17.23
C LEU A 72 -11.48 -5.51 18.17
N GLU A 73 -11.59 -5.89 19.43
CA GLU A 73 -12.33 -5.13 20.45
C GLU A 73 -11.39 -4.52 21.49
N VAL A 74 -11.64 -3.27 21.86
CA VAL A 74 -11.04 -2.66 23.05
C VAL A 74 -12.12 -2.04 23.92
N GLU A 75 -12.04 -2.33 25.21
CA GLU A 75 -12.93 -1.81 26.23
C GLU A 75 -12.29 -0.61 26.95
N TYR A 76 -13.04 0.48 27.06
CA TYR A 76 -12.63 1.72 27.69
C TYR A 76 -13.51 2.01 28.90
N THR A 77 -12.88 2.30 30.04
CA THR A 77 -13.60 2.72 31.25
C THR A 77 -13.75 4.24 31.28
N ILE A 78 -15.00 4.71 31.37
CA ILE A 78 -15.39 6.09 31.53
C ILE A 78 -15.16 6.54 32.97
N ALA A 79 -14.41 7.63 33.15
CA ALA A 79 -14.01 8.15 34.46
C ALA A 79 -14.65 9.50 34.83
N SER A 80 -15.19 10.23 33.84
CA SER A 80 -15.76 11.57 33.98
C SER A 80 -17.27 11.59 33.73
N THR A 81 -17.92 12.63 34.25
CA THR A 81 -19.31 12.99 33.97
C THR A 81 -19.46 13.89 32.74
N THR A 82 -18.35 14.36 32.16
CA THR A 82 -18.34 15.24 30.98
C THR A 82 -18.11 14.45 29.69
N LEU A 83 -19.15 14.36 28.86
CA LEU A 83 -19.14 13.54 27.66
C LEU A 83 -17.99 13.88 26.68
N ASN A 84 -17.69 15.16 26.51
CA ASN A 84 -16.63 15.60 25.60
C ASN A 84 -15.23 15.19 26.05
N THR A 85 -14.98 15.18 27.37
CA THR A 85 -13.72 14.72 27.95
C THR A 85 -13.55 13.23 27.74
N GLU A 86 -14.64 12.47 27.85
CA GLU A 86 -14.64 11.02 27.67
C GLU A 86 -14.42 10.61 26.23
N VAL A 87 -15.06 11.28 25.27
CA VAL A 87 -14.81 11.00 23.85
C VAL A 87 -13.35 11.30 23.48
N ALA A 88 -12.75 12.34 24.07
CA ALA A 88 -11.32 12.63 23.92
C ALA A 88 -10.42 11.56 24.57
N ALA A 89 -10.78 11.09 25.77
CA ALA A 89 -10.04 10.03 26.45
C ALA A 89 -10.09 8.71 25.68
N ILE A 90 -11.26 8.33 25.15
CA ILE A 90 -11.44 7.15 24.28
C ILE A 90 -10.54 7.29 23.05
N ALA A 91 -10.59 8.42 22.33
CA ALA A 91 -9.74 8.63 21.15
C ALA A 91 -8.24 8.54 21.48
N SER A 92 -7.81 9.12 22.60
CA SER A 92 -6.43 9.06 23.05
C SER A 92 -5.98 7.64 23.39
N ALA A 93 -6.83 6.88 24.09
CA ALA A 93 -6.52 5.51 24.50
C ALA A 93 -6.52 4.54 23.30
N ILE A 94 -7.33 4.80 22.27
CA ILE A 94 -7.28 4.02 21.01
C ILE A 94 -5.99 4.33 20.22
N ASN A 95 -5.54 5.58 20.20
CA ASN A 95 -4.32 5.99 19.50
C ASN A 95 -3.02 5.66 20.27
N ASP A 96 -3.13 5.07 21.46
CA ASP A 96 -1.97 4.59 22.19
C ASP A 96 -1.23 3.53 21.35
N ALA A 97 0.10 3.53 21.39
CA ALA A 97 0.92 2.62 20.60
C ALA A 97 0.66 1.14 20.94
N ASP A 98 0.17 0.86 22.16
CA ASP A 98 -0.15 -0.48 22.64
C ASP A 98 -1.58 -0.93 22.25
N SER A 99 -2.39 -0.05 21.65
CA SER A 99 -3.74 -0.39 21.20
C SER A 99 -3.70 -1.38 20.02
N PRO A 100 -4.51 -2.46 20.07
CA PRO A 100 -4.60 -3.39 18.94
C PRO A 100 -5.39 -2.81 17.75
N LEU A 101 -6.18 -1.75 17.96
CA LEU A 101 -6.99 -1.15 16.91
C LEU A 101 -6.11 -0.39 15.92
N LYS A 102 -6.33 -0.61 14.62
CA LYS A 102 -5.66 0.12 13.55
C LYS A 102 -6.52 1.29 13.10
N GLY A 103 -5.88 2.43 12.82
CA GLY A 103 -6.53 3.64 12.31
C GLY A 103 -6.21 4.87 13.15
N LYS A 104 -6.71 6.03 12.70
CA LYS A 104 -6.53 7.30 13.40
C LYS A 104 -7.85 7.78 13.96
N PHE A 105 -7.91 7.90 15.28
CA PHE A 105 -9.11 8.29 16.01
C PHE A 105 -9.00 9.75 16.42
N THR A 106 -10.03 10.55 16.14
CA THR A 106 -10.07 11.96 16.52
C THR A 106 -11.38 12.26 17.23
N ALA A 107 -11.30 12.86 18.41
CA ALA A 107 -12.48 13.35 19.12
C ALA A 107 -12.81 14.78 18.67
N THR A 108 -14.08 15.03 18.33
CA THR A 108 -14.61 16.40 18.26
C THR A 108 -15.33 16.70 19.56
N THR A 109 -14.66 17.46 20.42
CA THR A 109 -15.12 17.81 21.77
C THR A 109 -16.24 18.84 21.79
N SER A 110 -16.62 19.45 20.68
CA SER A 110 -17.79 20.33 20.61
C SER A 110 -19.09 19.57 20.34
N SER A 111 -19.01 18.32 19.88
CA SER A 111 -20.17 17.53 19.44
C SER A 111 -20.20 16.11 20.00
N ALA A 112 -19.36 15.79 21.00
CA ALA A 112 -19.22 14.44 21.55
C ALA A 112 -19.09 13.36 20.46
N LYS A 113 -18.35 13.68 19.40
CA LYS A 113 -18.25 12.85 18.20
C LYS A 113 -16.88 12.21 18.11
N LEU A 114 -16.83 10.89 17.97
CA LEU A 114 -15.61 10.15 17.65
C LEU A 114 -15.54 9.99 16.12
N LEU A 115 -14.46 10.46 15.53
CA LEU A 115 -14.14 10.33 14.11
C LEU A 115 -13.03 9.31 13.94
N ILE A 116 -13.15 8.50 12.91
CA ILE A 116 -12.26 7.39 12.63
C ILE A 116 -11.89 7.53 11.15
N GLU A 117 -10.64 7.88 10.88
CA GLU A 117 -10.12 7.96 9.52
C GLU A 117 -9.80 6.53 9.06
N CYS A 118 -10.49 6.08 8.00
CA CYS A 118 -10.18 4.83 7.33
C CYS A 118 -9.55 5.15 5.96
N ASP A 119 -8.33 4.65 5.76
CA ASP A 119 -7.46 5.15 4.69
C ASP A 119 -7.92 4.77 3.29
N THR A 120 -8.72 3.71 3.09
CA THR A 120 -9.13 3.29 1.74
C THR A 120 -10.45 2.50 1.71
N LYS A 121 -11.44 2.98 0.95
CA LYS A 121 -12.64 2.28 0.51
C LYS A 121 -12.41 1.81 -0.93
N GLY A 122 -12.47 0.49 -1.19
CA GLY A 122 -12.39 -0.05 -2.56
C GLY A 122 -11.18 -0.94 -2.89
N ARG A 123 -10.24 -1.17 -1.95
CA ARG A 123 -9.52 -2.45 -1.91
C ARG A 123 -10.49 -3.47 -1.32
N GLU A 124 -10.76 -4.57 -2.04
CA GLU A 124 -11.51 -5.69 -1.47
C GLU A 124 -10.85 -6.09 -0.14
N GLY A 125 -11.53 -5.85 0.98
CA GLY A 125 -10.99 -6.08 2.33
C GLY A 125 -10.98 -4.88 3.28
N ASN A 126 -11.11 -3.63 2.80
CA ASN A 126 -11.00 -2.44 3.67
C ASN A 126 -12.34 -1.77 4.04
N SER A 127 -13.46 -2.49 4.01
CA SER A 127 -14.67 -1.99 4.68
C SER A 127 -14.51 -2.18 6.18
N MET A 128 -13.82 -1.23 6.84
CA MET A 128 -13.66 -1.29 8.29
C MET A 128 -15.03 -1.39 8.96
N GLU A 129 -15.36 -2.52 9.57
CA GLU A 129 -16.56 -2.65 10.38
C GLU A 129 -16.30 -1.99 11.71
N ILE A 130 -17.13 -0.99 12.07
CA ILE A 130 -17.00 -0.27 13.33
C ILE A 130 -18.27 -0.51 14.11
N VAL A 131 -18.10 -1.13 15.27
CA VAL A 131 -19.18 -1.33 16.23
C VAL A 131 -18.80 -0.60 17.51
N VAL A 132 -19.71 0.23 17.99
CA VAL A 132 -19.55 0.90 19.28
C VAL A 132 -20.69 0.47 20.18
N THR A 133 -20.33 -0.26 21.22
CA THR A 133 -21.28 -0.79 22.20
C THR A 133 -21.11 -0.05 23.51
N VAL A 134 -22.22 0.43 24.05
CA VAL A 134 -22.27 1.08 25.36
C VAL A 134 -22.96 0.13 26.33
N GLY A 135 -22.28 -0.23 27.41
CA GLY A 135 -22.79 -1.22 28.37
C GLY A 135 -23.80 -0.69 29.40
N ASP A 136 -24.32 0.53 29.27
CA ASP A 136 -25.12 1.19 30.32
C ASP A 136 -26.28 2.04 29.78
N SER A 137 -27.31 2.25 30.61
CA SER A 137 -28.56 2.94 30.24
C SER A 137 -28.48 4.48 30.24
N GLY A 138 -27.36 5.08 30.65
CA GLY A 138 -27.18 6.54 30.72
C GLY A 138 -26.47 7.18 29.52
N LEU A 139 -25.79 6.36 28.71
CA LEU A 139 -25.01 6.79 27.56
C LEU A 139 -25.50 6.01 26.33
N THR A 140 -25.61 6.67 25.19
CA THR A 140 -26.03 6.05 23.94
C THR A 140 -25.02 6.40 22.84
N ALA A 141 -24.54 5.38 22.14
CA ALA A 141 -23.83 5.55 20.88
C ALA A 141 -24.85 5.66 19.75
N GLY A 142 -24.75 6.71 18.94
CA GLY A 142 -25.57 6.88 17.75
C GLY A 142 -25.16 5.90 16.64
N THR A 143 -25.87 5.97 15.52
CA THR A 143 -25.51 5.21 14.31
C THR A 143 -24.14 5.64 13.80
N VAL A 144 -23.32 4.66 13.40
CA VAL A 144 -22.09 4.95 12.67
C VAL A 144 -22.43 5.50 11.29
N THR A 145 -22.03 6.74 11.04
CA THR A 145 -22.18 7.38 9.71
C THR A 145 -20.85 7.33 8.96
N GLU A 146 -20.90 7.27 7.64
CA GLU A 146 -19.72 7.29 6.77
C GLU A 146 -19.76 8.49 5.84
N GLU A 147 -18.65 9.23 5.76
CA GLU A 147 -18.46 10.34 4.84
C GLU A 147 -17.20 10.10 4.01
N VAL A 148 -17.33 10.13 2.69
CA VAL A 148 -16.18 10.07 1.77
C VAL A 148 -15.56 11.46 1.69
N TYR A 149 -14.28 11.59 2.06
CA TYR A 149 -13.62 12.90 2.16
C TYR A 149 -12.41 13.07 1.23
N GLY A 150 -12.11 12.08 0.38
CA GLY A 150 -11.05 12.21 -0.61
C GLY A 150 -10.80 10.93 -1.40
N VAL A 151 -9.86 10.99 -2.32
CA VAL A 151 -9.24 9.81 -2.93
C VAL A 151 -8.01 9.42 -2.11
N GLY A 152 -7.76 8.11 -1.97
CA GLY A 152 -6.51 7.64 -1.37
C GLY A 152 -5.28 8.11 -2.17
N GLU A 153 -4.08 7.78 -1.71
CA GLU A 153 -2.89 7.82 -2.56
C GLU A 153 -2.78 6.49 -3.32
N GLY A 154 -2.74 6.55 -4.65
CA GLY A 154 -2.67 5.35 -5.48
C GLY A 154 -1.30 4.72 -5.30
N GLU A 155 -1.23 3.40 -5.20
CA GLU A 155 0.06 2.71 -5.29
C GLU A 155 0.37 2.47 -6.76
N GLU A 156 1.61 2.76 -7.16
CA GLU A 156 2.13 2.30 -8.44
C GLU A 156 2.67 0.88 -8.26
N LEU A 157 2.03 -0.07 -8.95
CA LEU A 157 2.41 -1.47 -8.92
C LEU A 157 3.05 -1.86 -10.25
N PHE A 158 3.94 -2.84 -10.17
CA PHE A 158 4.71 -3.34 -11.30
C PHE A 158 4.45 -4.83 -11.49
N GLN A 159 4.46 -5.25 -12.74
CA GLN A 159 4.43 -6.64 -13.17
C GLN A 159 5.15 -6.77 -14.51
N ILE A 160 5.31 -8.00 -15.00
CA ILE A 160 5.89 -8.24 -16.32
C ILE A 160 5.13 -7.45 -17.39
N VAL A 161 5.89 -6.85 -18.32
CA VAL A 161 5.32 -6.18 -19.48
C VAL A 161 4.66 -7.22 -20.38
N ASP A 162 3.45 -6.91 -20.85
CA ASP A 162 2.64 -7.80 -21.68
C ASP A 162 1.98 -6.96 -22.78
N SER A 163 2.31 -7.26 -24.05
CA SER A 163 1.80 -6.51 -25.20
C SER A 163 0.32 -6.73 -25.47
N ASP A 164 -0.24 -7.84 -24.99
CA ASP A 164 -1.65 -8.22 -25.14
C ASP A 164 -2.49 -7.89 -23.89
N SER A 165 -1.88 -7.33 -22.84
CA SER A 165 -2.56 -6.96 -21.60
C SER A 165 -3.75 -6.04 -21.86
N ALA A 166 -4.90 -6.35 -21.23
CA ALA A 166 -6.08 -5.49 -21.25
C ALA A 166 -5.85 -4.12 -20.60
N THR A 167 -4.87 -4.01 -19.71
CA THR A 167 -4.43 -2.75 -19.09
C THR A 167 -3.37 -2.09 -19.96
N SER A 168 -3.71 -0.95 -20.57
CA SER A 168 -2.86 -0.27 -21.56
C SER A 168 -1.50 0.19 -21.02
N SER A 169 -1.40 0.51 -19.73
CA SER A 169 -0.12 0.92 -19.12
C SER A 169 0.88 -0.25 -19.04
N LEU A 170 0.39 -1.48 -18.92
CA LEU A 170 1.21 -2.70 -18.88
C LEU A 170 1.76 -3.12 -20.25
N GLN A 171 1.26 -2.53 -21.33
CA GLN A 171 1.81 -2.69 -22.67
C GLN A 171 3.04 -1.79 -22.90
N ASN A 172 3.44 -0.97 -21.93
CA ASN A 172 4.56 -0.04 -22.05
C ASN A 172 5.62 -0.36 -20.99
N PRO A 173 6.85 -0.74 -21.41
CA PRO A 173 7.92 -1.03 -20.47
C PRO A 173 8.40 0.27 -19.80
N VAL A 174 8.59 0.20 -18.49
CA VAL A 174 9.02 1.34 -17.65
C VAL A 174 10.28 1.05 -16.85
N ALA A 175 10.56 -0.22 -16.54
CA ALA A 175 11.72 -0.61 -15.74
C ALA A 175 12.23 -2.02 -16.11
N VAL A 176 13.44 -2.34 -15.67
CA VAL A 176 14.04 -3.68 -15.73
C VAL A 176 14.39 -4.11 -14.31
N LEU A 177 13.88 -5.26 -13.88
CA LEU A 177 14.13 -5.79 -12.55
C LEU A 177 15.62 -6.17 -12.40
N LEU A 178 16.26 -5.78 -11.30
CA LEU A 178 17.69 -6.03 -11.07
C LEU A 178 17.97 -7.21 -10.12
N GLU A 179 16.95 -7.71 -9.44
CA GLU A 179 17.02 -8.85 -8.51
C GLU A 179 15.82 -9.78 -8.69
N ASP A 180 15.86 -10.99 -8.15
CA ASP A 180 14.69 -11.87 -8.15
C ASP A 180 13.62 -11.34 -7.17
N ALA A 181 12.34 -11.46 -7.54
CA ALA A 181 11.21 -11.03 -6.72
C ALA A 181 10.09 -12.08 -6.75
N ASP A 182 9.70 -12.60 -5.59
CA ASP A 182 8.60 -13.56 -5.46
C ASP A 182 7.36 -12.91 -4.84
N ALA A 183 6.42 -12.51 -5.70
CA ALA A 183 5.13 -11.93 -5.33
C ALA A 183 3.99 -12.96 -5.43
N SER A 184 4.27 -14.26 -5.23
CA SER A 184 3.25 -15.32 -5.34
C SER A 184 2.21 -15.31 -4.22
N SER A 185 2.58 -14.82 -3.03
CA SER A 185 1.69 -14.74 -1.86
C SER A 185 1.25 -13.33 -1.50
N ASP A 186 2.06 -12.31 -1.78
CA ASP A 186 1.76 -10.91 -1.48
C ASP A 186 2.63 -9.96 -2.33
N VAL A 187 2.36 -8.65 -2.24
CA VAL A 187 3.18 -7.60 -2.83
C VAL A 187 4.57 -7.60 -2.20
N VAL A 188 5.63 -7.56 -3.03
CA VAL A 188 7.02 -7.48 -2.55
C VAL A 188 7.76 -6.31 -3.15
N ALA A 189 8.64 -5.69 -2.36
CA ALA A 189 9.46 -4.57 -2.81
C ALA A 189 10.81 -5.06 -3.36
N ALA A 190 11.12 -4.75 -4.62
CA ALA A 190 12.36 -5.16 -5.29
C ALA A 190 13.05 -3.97 -5.99
N VAL A 191 14.35 -4.07 -6.25
CA VAL A 191 15.12 -3.04 -6.95
C VAL A 191 14.98 -3.20 -8.46
N ALA A 192 14.66 -2.10 -9.15
CA ALA A 192 14.56 -2.05 -10.61
C ALA A 192 15.32 -0.84 -11.17
N ALA A 193 15.76 -0.94 -12.43
CA ALA A 193 16.37 0.14 -13.19
C ALA A 193 15.35 0.78 -14.14
N PHE A 194 15.24 2.11 -14.09
CA PHE A 194 14.37 2.94 -14.92
C PHE A 194 15.11 3.52 -16.13
N ARG A 195 16.44 3.53 -16.09
CA ARG A 195 17.31 3.93 -17.21
C ARG A 195 18.56 3.09 -17.20
N GLY A 196 19.13 2.83 -18.37
CA GLY A 196 20.35 2.05 -18.49
C GLY A 196 20.55 1.42 -19.85
N GLU A 197 21.72 0.84 -20.04
CA GLU A 197 22.01 -0.10 -21.13
C GLU A 197 21.93 -1.53 -20.61
N PHE A 198 21.28 -2.43 -21.35
CA PHE A 198 21.03 -3.81 -20.92
C PHE A 198 21.44 -4.81 -21.99
N VAL A 199 21.93 -5.98 -21.57
CA VAL A 199 22.20 -7.11 -22.48
C VAL A 199 20.86 -7.67 -22.95
N GLY A 200 20.52 -7.46 -24.22
CA GLY A 200 19.19 -7.79 -24.76
C GLY A 200 18.80 -9.26 -24.66
N SER A 201 19.78 -10.17 -24.69
CA SER A 201 19.55 -11.62 -24.51
C SER A 201 19.31 -12.04 -23.06
N LYS A 202 19.48 -11.13 -22.10
CA LYS A 202 19.19 -11.32 -20.67
C LYS A 202 17.88 -10.69 -20.23
N LEU A 203 17.22 -9.96 -21.13
CA LEU A 203 15.88 -9.42 -20.86
C LEU A 203 14.84 -10.53 -20.96
N ILE A 204 13.96 -10.57 -19.97
CA ILE A 204 12.89 -11.55 -19.84
C ILE A 204 11.56 -10.82 -20.11
N PHE A 205 10.73 -11.41 -20.96
CA PHE A 205 9.43 -10.89 -21.38
C PHE A 205 8.35 -11.94 -21.09
N ASP A 206 7.08 -11.54 -21.12
CA ASP A 206 5.98 -12.48 -20.97
C ASP A 206 5.88 -13.43 -22.18
N THR A 207 5.08 -14.47 -22.03
CA THR A 207 4.86 -15.49 -23.04
C THR A 207 4.26 -14.87 -24.30
N GLY A 208 4.94 -15.04 -25.45
CA GLY A 208 4.52 -14.44 -26.72
C GLY A 208 5.22 -13.12 -27.03
N ASP A 209 5.85 -12.50 -26.03
CA ASP A 209 6.61 -11.28 -26.20
C ASP A 209 8.10 -11.51 -26.42
N SER A 210 8.75 -10.49 -26.96
CA SER A 210 10.15 -10.56 -27.32
C SER A 210 10.81 -9.18 -27.29
N LEU A 211 12.14 -9.18 -27.36
CA LEU A 211 12.89 -7.94 -27.56
C LEU A 211 12.43 -7.22 -28.84
N SER A 212 12.12 -7.93 -29.93
CA SER A 212 11.59 -7.31 -31.15
C SER A 212 10.27 -6.56 -30.91
N THR A 213 9.39 -7.11 -30.08
CA THR A 213 8.10 -6.49 -29.73
C THR A 213 8.30 -5.15 -29.02
N PHE A 214 9.23 -5.10 -28.07
CA PHE A 214 9.38 -3.95 -27.17
C PHE A 214 10.55 -3.00 -27.47
N LYS A 215 11.46 -3.34 -28.40
CA LYS A 215 12.71 -2.58 -28.61
C LYS A 215 12.51 -1.08 -28.76
N LEU A 216 11.51 -0.65 -29.53
CA LEU A 216 11.23 0.78 -29.73
C LEU A 216 10.66 1.43 -28.46
N LYS A 217 9.76 0.73 -27.74
CA LYS A 217 9.16 1.23 -26.50
C LYS A 217 10.19 1.33 -25.37
N LEU A 218 11.07 0.32 -25.23
CA LEU A 218 12.20 0.32 -24.29
C LEU A 218 13.10 1.55 -24.49
N ARG A 219 13.51 1.83 -25.74
CA ARG A 219 14.36 2.99 -26.05
C ARG A 219 13.66 4.31 -25.72
N LYS A 220 12.36 4.42 -25.98
CA LYS A 220 11.57 5.61 -25.59
C LYS A 220 11.51 5.80 -24.07
N ALA A 221 11.53 4.72 -23.30
CA ALA A 221 11.60 4.73 -21.84
C ALA A 221 13.01 5.01 -21.30
N GLY A 222 14.05 5.11 -22.15
CA GLY A 222 15.44 5.26 -21.70
C GLY A 222 16.12 3.95 -21.27
N LEU A 223 15.53 2.81 -21.64
CA LEU A 223 16.06 1.47 -21.46
C LEU A 223 16.65 1.00 -22.79
N TYR A 224 17.96 0.85 -22.87
CA TYR A 224 18.68 0.63 -24.12
C TYR A 224 19.17 -0.82 -24.24
N PRO A 225 18.38 -1.72 -24.86
CA PRO A 225 18.83 -3.09 -25.10
C PRO A 225 19.91 -3.10 -26.20
N LYS A 226 21.06 -3.70 -25.88
CA LYS A 226 22.15 -4.01 -26.81
C LYS A 226 22.02 -5.43 -27.33
N ALA A 227 22.48 -5.66 -28.57
CA ALA A 227 22.64 -7.01 -29.07
C ALA A 227 23.66 -7.74 -28.19
N ALA A 228 23.46 -9.04 -27.97
CA ALA A 228 24.49 -9.87 -27.37
C ALA A 228 25.73 -9.81 -28.27
N VAL A 229 26.86 -9.40 -27.71
CA VAL A 229 28.18 -9.55 -28.35
C VAL A 229 28.68 -10.95 -28.02
#